data_AF-A0A973F7N6-F1
#
_entry.id   AF-A0A973F7N6-F1
#
_cell.length_a   1.000
_cell.length_b   1.000
_cell.length_c   1.000
_cell.angle_alpha   90.00
_cell.angle_beta   90.00
_cell.angle_gamma   90.00
#
_symmetry.space_group_name_H-M   'P 1'
#
loop_
_entity.id
_entity.type
_entity.pdbx_description
1 polymer ?
#
loop_
_entity_poly.entity_id
_entity_poly.type
_entity_poly.pdbx_seq_one_letter_code
_entity_poly.pdbx_strand_id
1 'polypeptide(L)' 'MQSGEICIDDQDIATVSQDSVRQNVSMVPQDPILFHRTIRENISYANPTATEEEIIAAAKMARCHDFIL' A
#
# COMPACT_ATOMS: atom_id res chain seq x y z
N MET A 1 19.91 -8.28 24.20
CA MET A 1 20.45 -8.74 22.90
C MET A 1 19.30 -8.75 21.91
N GLN A 2 19.45 -8.14 20.73
CA GLN A 2 18.50 -8.30 19.63
C GLN A 2 19.12 -9.26 18.63
N SER A 3 18.61 -10.49 18.61
CA SER A 3 19.05 -11.57 17.73
C SER A 3 17.83 -12.38 17.30
N GLY A 4 17.78 -12.74 16.03
CA GLY A 4 16.68 -13.47 15.40
C GLY A 4 16.65 -13.22 13.89
N GLU A 5 15.78 -13.93 13.20
CA GLU A 5 15.51 -13.75 11.77
C GLU A 5 14.02 -13.44 11.55
N ILE A 6 13.71 -12.75 10.45
CA ILE A 6 12.34 -12.47 10.04
C ILE A 6 12.16 -13.11 8.67
N CYS A 7 11.22 -14.04 8.58
CA CYS A 7 10.97 -14.79 7.36
C CYS A 7 9.58 -14.47 6.81
N ILE A 8 9.47 -14.39 5.49
CA ILE A 8 8.21 -14.44 4.75
C ILE A 8 8.28 -15.74 3.93
N ASP A 9 7.31 -16.64 4.12
CA ASP A 9 7.29 -17.95 3.47
C ASP A 9 8.63 -18.71 3.60
N ASP A 10 9.18 -18.77 4.81
CA ASP A 10 10.47 -19.41 5.15
C ASP A 10 11.72 -18.78 4.50
N GLN A 11 11.57 -17.65 3.78
CA GLN A 11 12.68 -16.88 3.23
C GLN A 11 13.04 -15.69 4.12
N ASP A 12 14.29 -15.64 4.59
CA ASP A 12 14.81 -14.50 5.37
C ASP A 12 14.77 -13.21 4.55
N ILE A 13 14.05 -12.19 5.06
CA ILE A 13 13.89 -10.91 4.38
C ILE A 13 15.22 -10.16 4.20
N ALA A 14 16.25 -10.46 5.00
CA ALA A 14 17.57 -9.86 4.86
C ALA A 14 18.31 -10.35 3.60
N THR A 15 17.83 -11.43 2.97
CA THR A 15 18.42 -12.04 1.77
C THR A 15 17.78 -11.58 0.46
N VAL A 16 16.68 -10.83 0.52
CA VAL A 16 15.95 -10.31 -0.65
C VAL A 16 16.10 -8.80 -0.79
N SER A 17 15.72 -8.27 -1.96
CA SER A 17 15.71 -6.82 -2.16
C SER A 17 14.54 -6.17 -1.42
N GLN A 18 14.77 -4.96 -0.90
CA GLN A 18 13.70 -4.19 -0.27
C GLN A 18 12.54 -3.91 -1.23
N ASP A 19 12.83 -3.70 -2.52
CA ASP A 19 11.82 -3.45 -3.53
C ASP A 19 10.88 -4.64 -3.71
N SER A 20 11.41 -5.87 -3.69
CA SER A 20 10.59 -7.09 -3.78
C SER A 20 9.64 -7.21 -2.59
N VAL A 21 10.13 -6.93 -1.37
CA VAL A 21 9.28 -6.94 -0.17
C VAL A 21 8.19 -5.86 -0.27
N ARG A 22 8.54 -4.63 -0.66
CA ARG A 22 7.61 -3.50 -0.75
C ARG A 22 6.56 -3.67 -1.86
N GLN A 23 6.86 -4.42 -2.91
CA GLN A 23 5.88 -4.76 -3.95
C GLN A 23 4.81 -5.77 -3.48
N ASN A 24 5.13 -6.58 -2.46
CA ASN A 24 4.24 -7.63 -1.95
C ASN A 24 3.62 -7.28 -0.59
N VAL A 25 4.10 -6.24 0.09
CA VAL A 25 3.62 -5.83 1.41
C VAL A 25 3.25 -4.35 1.40
N SER A 26 2.02 -4.06 1.79
CA SER A 26 1.55 -2.69 2.03
C SER A 26 1.57 -2.36 3.52
N MET A 27 1.96 -1.13 3.86
CA MET A 27 1.99 -0.64 5.25
C MET A 27 0.94 0.46 5.43
N VAL A 28 0.08 0.31 6.43
CA VAL A 28 -0.92 1.31 6.81
C VAL A 28 -0.50 1.89 8.17
N PRO A 29 0.02 3.13 8.22
CA PRO A 29 0.43 3.73 9.49
C PRO A 29 -0.78 4.02 10.38
N GLN A 30 -0.54 4.09 11.70
CA GLN A 30 -1.58 4.45 12.67
C GLN A 30 -2.17 5.83 12.38
N ASP A 31 -1.31 6.80 12.06
CA ASP A 31 -1.72 8.13 11.59
C ASP A 31 -1.62 8.16 10.05
N PRO A 32 -2.76 8.17 9.33
CA PRO A 32 -2.75 8.17 7.87
C PRO A 32 -2.22 9.51 7.33
N ILE A 33 -1.44 9.41 6.25
CA ILE A 33 -0.89 10.57 5.55
C ILE A 33 -1.64 10.73 4.23
N LEU A 34 -2.12 11.94 3.96
CA LEU A 34 -2.62 12.35 2.66
C LEU A 34 -1.70 13.40 2.07
N PHE A 35 -1.36 13.24 0.80
CA PHE A 35 -0.66 14.27 0.05
C PHE A 35 -1.61 15.44 -0.25
N HIS A 36 -1.06 16.64 -0.37
CA HIS A 36 -1.79 17.83 -0.82
C HIS A 36 -2.10 17.73 -2.33
N ARG A 37 -3.01 16.82 -2.66
CA ARG A 37 -3.43 16.38 -3.99
C ARG A 37 -4.89 15.93 -3.94
N THR A 38 -5.48 15.61 -5.08
CA THR A 38 -6.85 15.07 -5.13
C THR A 38 -6.95 13.71 -4.43
N ILE A 39 -8.16 13.31 -4.03
CA ILE A 39 -8.41 11.97 -3.48
C ILE A 39 -8.05 10.89 -4.50
N ARG A 40 -8.38 11.09 -5.77
CA ARG A 40 -7.99 10.21 -6.88
C ARG A 40 -6.48 9.96 -6.89
N GLU A 41 -5.68 11.02 -6.83
CA GLU A 41 -4.21 10.91 -6.84
C GLU A 41 -3.64 10.27 -5.57
N ASN A 42 -4.32 10.41 -4.43
CA ASN A 42 -3.92 9.71 -3.20
C ASN A 42 -4.20 8.19 -3.31
N ILE A 43 -5.33 7.79 -3.90
CA ILE A 43 -5.67 6.37 -4.09
C ILE A 43 -4.73 5.72 -5.12
N SER A 44 -4.45 6.39 -6.24
CA SER A 44 -3.56 5.86 -7.28
C SER A 44 -2.07 6.00 -6.95
N TYR A 45 -1.70 6.56 -5.80
CA TYR A 45 -0.30 6.79 -5.44
C TYR A 45 0.55 5.51 -5.50
N ALA A 46 0.00 4.37 -5.07
CA ALA A 46 0.69 3.08 -5.09
C ALA A 46 0.73 2.42 -6.48
N ASN A 47 -0.12 2.85 -7.42
CA ASN A 47 -0.18 2.38 -8.79
C ASN A 47 -0.53 3.55 -9.74
N PRO A 48 0.47 4.32 -10.21
CA PRO A 48 0.23 5.50 -11.06
C PRO A 48 -0.44 5.19 -12.40
N THR A 49 -0.41 3.92 -12.82
CA THR A 49 -1.04 3.43 -14.05
C THR A 49 -2.44 2.84 -13.84
N ALA A 50 -2.98 2.93 -12.61
CA ALA A 50 -4.32 2.45 -12.30
C ALA A 50 -5.36 3.17 -13.17
N THR A 51 -6.29 2.38 -13.71
CA THR A 51 -7.46 2.86 -14.43
C THR A 51 -8.47 3.50 -13.47
N GLU A 52 -9.39 4.31 -14.00
CA GLU A 52 -10.43 4.93 -13.17
C GLU A 52 -11.32 3.86 -12.51
N GLU A 53 -11.59 2.76 -13.23
CA GLU A 53 -12.34 1.62 -12.72
C GLU A 53 -11.65 0.96 -11.51
N GLU A 54 -10.33 0.77 -11.57
CA GLU A 54 -9.54 0.22 -10.46
C GLU A 54 -9.51 1.16 -9.26
N ILE A 55 -9.41 2.48 -9.49
CA ILE A 55 -9.46 3.48 -8.42
C ILE A 55 -10.82 3.46 -7.72
N ILE A 56 -11.92 3.42 -8.49
CA ILE A 56 -13.28 3.32 -7.94
C ILE A 56 -13.46 2.00 -7.19
N ALA A 57 -12.96 0.88 -7.72
CA ALA A 57 -13.02 -0.41 -7.05
C ALA A 57 -12.27 -0.39 -5.72
N ALA A 58 -11.07 0.18 -5.68
CA ALA A 58 -10.28 0.35 -4.46
C ALA A 58 -11.03 1.21 -3.42
N ALA A 59 -11.64 2.33 -3.85
CA ALA A 59 -12.44 3.18 -2.97
C ALA A 59 -13.66 2.46 -2.38
N LYS A 60 -14.32 1.59 -3.18
CA LYS A 60 -15.45 0.77 -2.71
C LYS A 60 -14.99 -0.30 -1.72
N MET A 61 -13.88 -0.99 -1.99
CA MET A 61 -13.30 -1.99 -1.08
C MET A 61 -12.90 -1.37 0.27
N ALA A 62 -12.35 -0.16 0.23
CA ALA A 62 -12.03 0.64 1.42
C ALA A 62 -13.26 1.28 2.09
N ARG A 63 -14.48 1.07 1.55
CA ARG A 63 -15.74 1.68 2.00
C ARG A 63 -15.71 3.20 2.08
N CYS A 64 -14.92 3.84 1.21
CA CYS A 64 -14.81 5.29 1.18
C CYS A 64 -15.49 5.97 0.01
N HIS A 65 -15.86 5.21 -1.02
CA HIS A 65 -16.45 5.76 -2.24
C HIS A 65 -17.61 6.74 -2.00
N ASP A 66 -18.56 6.41 -1.12
CA ASP A 66 -19.77 7.21 -0.95
C ASP A 66 -19.55 8.55 -0.23
N PHE A 67 -18.48 8.70 0.56
CA PHE A 67 -18.23 9.93 1.33
C PHE A 67 -17.18 10.85 0.69
N ILE A 68 -16.42 10.36 -0.29
CA ILE A 68 -15.40 11.15 -1.02
C ILE A 68 -15.94 11.77 -2.31
N LEU A 69 -17.20 11.49 -2.67
CA LEU A 69 -17.90 12.01 -3.85
C LEU A 69 -18.62 13.33 -3.54
#